data_AF-A0A2V9C652-F1
#
_entry.id   AF-A0A2V9C652-F1
#
_cell.length_a   1.000
_cell.length_b   1.000
_cell.length_c   1.000
_cell.angle_alpha   90.00
_cell.angle_beta   90.00
_cell.angle_gamma   90.00
#
_symmetry.space_group_name_H-M   'P 1'
#
loop_
_entity.id
_entity.type
_entity.pdbx_description
1 polymer ?
#
loop_
_entity_poly.entity_id
_entity_poly.type
_entity_poly.pdbx_seq_one_letter_code
_entity_poly.pdbx_strand_id
1 'polypeptide(L)'
;MLCLDHFVEQASLRLHAAQSLCQTGQALDRHMMDWLVDGAEFAVQSLSQDGFTISPMQRLKVLELLLGLSNLQEYLRHHSVRVSNPD
;
A
#
# COMPACT_ATOMS: atom_id res chain seq x y z
N MET A 1 -14.34 -11.19 9.34
CA MET A 1 -14.53 -11.55 7.92
C MET A 1 -13.51 -10.74 7.13
N LEU A 2 -12.60 -11.39 6.40
CA LEU A 2 -11.59 -10.70 5.60
C LEU A 2 -12.26 -10.20 4.31
N CYS A 3 -12.61 -8.91 4.25
CA CYS A 3 -13.26 -8.28 3.10
C CYS A 3 -12.36 -7.20 2.49
N LEU A 4 -12.73 -6.68 1.32
CA LEU A 4 -12.00 -5.63 0.63
C LEU A 4 -11.81 -4.38 1.51
N ASP A 5 -12.83 -3.96 2.26
CA ASP A 5 -12.70 -2.82 3.17
C ASP A 5 -11.63 -3.06 4.25
N HIS A 6 -11.59 -4.25 4.85
CA HIS A 6 -10.60 -4.59 5.85
C HIS A 6 -9.18 -4.62 5.27
N PHE A 7 -9.03 -5.15 4.05
CA PHE A 7 -7.77 -5.10 3.32
C PHE A 7 -7.32 -3.66 3.09
N VAL A 8 -8.20 -2.80 2.56
CA VAL A 8 -7.84 -1.40 2.23
C VAL A 8 -7.50 -0.60 3.49
N GLU A 9 -8.23 -0.79 4.59
CA GLU A 9 -7.90 -0.17 5.87
C GLU A 9 -6.50 -0.58 6.34
N GLN A 10 -6.20 -1.88 6.34
CA GLN A 10 -4.91 -2.37 6.83
C GLN A 10 -3.75 -1.93 5.92
N ALA A 11 -3.96 -1.94 4.60
CA ALA A 11 -2.98 -1.49 3.64
C ALA A 11 -2.75 0.02 3.75
N SER A 12 -3.81 0.80 3.96
CA SER A 12 -3.70 2.24 4.19
C SER A 12 -2.90 2.52 5.47
N LEU A 13 -3.16 1.82 6.58
CA LEU A 13 -2.40 2.01 7.82
C LEU A 13 -0.90 1.73 7.65
N ARG A 14 -0.55 0.62 6.99
CA ARG A 14 0.85 0.28 6.69
C ARG A 14 1.51 1.29 5.76
N LEU A 15 0.78 1.76 4.76
CA LEU A 15 1.27 2.79 3.85
C LEU A 15 1.56 4.11 4.57
N HIS A 16 0.65 4.57 5.45
CA HIS A 16 0.89 5.78 6.25
C HIS A 16 2.09 5.62 7.19
N ALA A 17 2.25 4.44 7.79
CA ALA A 17 3.43 4.15 8.62
C ALA A 17 4.72 4.21 7.79
N ALA A 18 4.75 3.60 6.61
CA ALA A 18 5.90 3.65 5.70
C ALA A 18 6.23 5.10 5.26
N GLN A 19 5.22 5.89 4.91
CA GLN A 19 5.42 7.30 4.55
C GLN A 19 5.97 8.11 5.73
N SER A 20 5.50 7.87 6.95
CA SER A 20 6.01 8.55 8.15
C SER A 20 7.48 8.19 8.45
N LEU A 21 7.86 6.92 8.28
CA LEU A 21 9.25 6.49 8.40
C LEU A 21 10.14 7.16 7.35
N CYS A 22 9.67 7.23 6.10
CA CYS A 22 10.38 7.94 5.02
C CYS A 22 10.60 9.42 5.35
N GLN A 23 9.57 10.11 5.81
CA GLN A 23 9.63 11.54 6.16
C GLN A 23 10.58 11.81 7.33
N THR A 24 10.74 10.86 8.24
CA THR A 24 11.66 10.96 9.38
C THR A 24 13.06 10.43 9.07
N GLY A 25 13.33 10.03 7.82
CA GLY A 25 14.62 9.48 7.38
C GLY A 25 14.94 8.10 7.97
N GLN A 26 13.94 7.42 8.55
CA GLN A 26 14.09 6.09 9.13
C GLN A 26 14.07 5.02 8.03
N ALA A 27 14.71 3.90 8.35
CA ALA A 27 14.72 2.77 7.42
C ALA A 27 13.34 2.10 7.38
N LEU A 28 12.95 1.66 6.19
CA LEU A 28 11.75 0.85 6.00
C LEU A 28 12.06 -0.63 6.24
N ASP A 29 11.16 -1.31 6.93
CA ASP A 29 11.20 -2.77 7.04
C ASP A 29 10.89 -3.41 5.68
N ARG A 30 11.73 -4.37 5.25
CA ARG A 30 11.53 -5.12 4.02
C ARG A 30 10.22 -5.91 4.03
N HIS A 31 9.85 -6.55 5.14
CA HIS A 31 8.59 -7.32 5.17
C HIS A 31 7.37 -6.43 4.97
N MET A 32 7.36 -5.24 5.57
CA MET A 32 6.33 -4.24 5.32
C MET A 32 6.28 -3.82 3.84
N MET A 33 7.43 -3.62 3.20
CA MET A 33 7.49 -3.27 1.78
C MET A 33 6.98 -4.38 0.87
N ASP A 34 7.43 -5.61 1.09
CA ASP A 34 7.00 -6.77 0.30
C ASP A 34 5.47 -6.96 0.46
N TRP A 35 4.95 -6.83 1.68
CA TRP A 35 3.51 -6.89 1.94
C TRP A 35 2.72 -5.79 1.21
N LEU A 36 3.24 -4.55 1.17
CA LEU A 36 2.60 -3.44 0.47
C LEU A 36 2.60 -3.66 -1.06
N VAL A 37 3.65 -4.28 -1.60
CA VAL A 37 3.74 -4.64 -3.02
C VAL A 37 2.73 -5.74 -3.36
N ASP A 38 2.67 -6.80 -2.57
CA ASP A 38 1.67 -7.88 -2.74
C ASP A 38 0.24 -7.33 -2.62
N GLY A 39 0.03 -6.38 -1.69
CA GLY A 39 -1.24 -5.67 -1.55
C GLY A 39 -1.60 -4.84 -2.77
N ALA A 40 -0.63 -4.23 -3.45
CA ALA A 40 -0.86 -3.47 -4.68
C ALA A 40 -1.43 -4.38 -5.79
N GLU A 41 -0.90 -5.59 -5.93
CA GLU A 41 -1.39 -6.56 -6.90
C GLU A 41 -2.85 -6.95 -6.60
N PHE A 42 -3.16 -7.28 -5.35
CA PHE A 42 -4.53 -7.59 -4.92
C PHE A 42 -5.50 -6.43 -5.16
N ALA A 43 -5.07 -5.19 -4.89
CA ALA A 43 -5.85 -3.98 -5.14
C ALA A 43 -6.19 -3.81 -6.63
N VAL A 44 -5.22 -4.03 -7.54
CA VAL A 44 -5.44 -3.99 -8.99
C VAL A 44 -6.40 -5.09 -9.43
N GLN A 45 -6.20 -6.32 -8.94
CA GLN A 45 -7.08 -7.44 -9.25
C GLN A 45 -8.53 -7.16 -8.82
N SER A 46 -8.72 -6.57 -7.63
CA SER A 46 -10.04 -6.20 -7.10
C SER A 46 -10.78 -5.18 -7.97
N LEU A 47 -10.06 -4.31 -8.69
CA LEU A 47 -10.66 -3.36 -9.64
C LEU A 47 -11.01 -4.00 -10.99
N SER A 48 -10.32 -5.07 -11.37
CA SER A 48 -10.45 -5.76 -12.67
C SER A 48 -11.53 -6.84 -12.70
N GLN A 49 -12.02 -7.29 -11.54
CA GLN A 49 -13.02 -8.34 -11.47
C GLN A 49 -14.41 -7.79 -11.78
N ASP A 50 -14.86 -8.01 -13.02
CA ASP A 50 -16.20 -7.65 -13.53
C ASP A 50 -17.37 -8.35 -12.77
N GLY A 51 -17.08 -9.20 -11.78
CA GLY A 51 -18.07 -9.97 -11.01
C GLY A 51 -18.22 -9.57 -9.53
N PHE A 52 -17.28 -8.81 -8.95
CA PHE A 52 -17.47 -8.25 -7.62
C PHE A 52 -18.14 -6.89 -7.75
N THR A 53 -19.31 -6.72 -7.12
CA THR A 53 -19.97 -5.42 -7.01
C THR A 53 -19.17 -4.53 -6.04
N ILE A 54 -17.98 -4.11 -6.46
CA ILE A 54 -17.20 -3.12 -5.74
C ILE A 54 -18.05 -1.85 -5.68
N SER A 55 -18.41 -1.42 -4.47
CA SER A 55 -19.15 -0.19 -4.30
C SER A 55 -18.32 0.99 -4.80
N PRO A 56 -18.94 2.11 -5.25
CA PRO A 56 -18.20 3.30 -5.63
C PRO A 56 -17.23 3.79 -4.53
N MET A 57 -17.63 3.62 -3.26
CA MET A 57 -16.79 3.96 -2.11
C MET A 57 -15.57 3.04 -1.98
N GLN A 58 -15.76 1.72 -2.10
CA GLN A 58 -14.64 0.77 -2.09
C GLN A 58 -13.68 1.03 -3.26
N ARG A 59 -14.22 1.33 -4.44
CA ARG A 59 -13.42 1.69 -5.61
C ARG A 59 -12.56 2.92 -5.35
N LEU A 60 -13.14 3.96 -4.76
CA LEU A 60 -12.39 5.17 -4.37
C LEU A 60 -11.25 4.82 -3.41
N LYS A 61 -11.55 4.10 -2.32
CA LYS A 61 -10.53 3.70 -1.33
C LYS A 61 -9.39 2.88 -1.95
N VAL A 62 -9.70 1.97 -2.87
CA VAL A 62 -8.68 1.17 -3.58
C VAL A 62 -7.81 2.05 -4.48
N LEU A 63 -8.41 3.02 -5.19
CA LEU A 63 -7.67 3.97 -6.01
C LEU A 63 -6.77 4.87 -5.17
N GLU A 64 -7.25 5.36 -4.02
CA GLU A 64 -6.46 6.13 -3.06
C GLU A 64 -5.25 5.35 -2.54
N LEU A 65 -5.45 4.06 -2.21
CA LEU A 65 -4.37 3.17 -1.80
C LEU A 65 -3.30 3.02 -2.90
N LEU A 66 -3.71 2.76 -4.15
CA LEU A 66 -2.80 2.61 -5.29
C LEU A 66 -2.02 3.90 -5.59
N LEU A 67 -2.68 5.06 -5.50
CA LEU A 67 -2.03 6.36 -5.64
C LEU A 67 -0.97 6.56 -4.55
N GLY A 68 -1.32 6.29 -3.30
CA GLY A 68 -0.41 6.45 -2.18
C GLY A 68 0.79 5.49 -2.24
N LEU A 69 0.59 4.24 -2.68
CA LEU A 69 1.66 3.28 -2.97
C LEU A 69 2.59 3.77 -4.09
N SER A 70 2.03 4.32 -5.17
CA SER A 70 2.80 4.90 -6.28
C SER A 70 3.65 6.08 -5.81
N ASN A 71 3.07 6.95 -4.97
CA ASN A 71 3.79 8.07 -4.37
C ASN A 71 4.93 7.62 -3.46
N LEU A 72 4.71 6.57 -2.66
CA LEU A 72 5.76 5.99 -1.82
C LEU A 72 6.88 5.41 -2.70
N GLN A 73 6.55 4.65 -3.74
CA GLN A 73 7.55 4.08 -4.64
C GLN A 73 8.38 5.17 -5.34
N GLU A 74 7.74 6.24 -5.81
CA GLU A 74 8.43 7.36 -6.43
C GLU A 74 9.32 8.10 -5.41
N TYR A 75 8.83 8.30 -4.19
CA TYR A 75 9.63 8.88 -3.11
C TYR A 75 10.90 8.06 -2.86
N LEU A 76 10.78 6.74 -2.75
CA LEU A 76 11.91 5.82 -2.55
C LEU A 76 12.89 5.80 -3.72
N ARG A 77 12.42 6.02 -4.95
CA ARG A 77 13.29 6.11 -6.13
C ARG A 77 14.15 7.37 -6.10
N HIS A 78 13.59 8.48 -5.61
CA HIS A 78 14.27 9.78 -5.60
C HIS A 78 15.03 10.09 -4.32
N HIS A 79 14.72 9.42 -3.21
CA HIS A 79 15.37 9.60 -1.93
C HIS A 79 16.14 8.33 -1.56
N SER A 80 17.39 8.47 -1.11
CA SER A 80 18.23 7.35 -0.66
C SER A 80 17.74 6.76 0.67
N VAL A 81 16.49 6.30 0.72
CA VAL A 81 15.88 5.65 1.89
C VAL A 81 16.46 4.25 2.01
N ARG A 82 16.90 3.91 3.22
CA ARG A 82 17.42 2.57 3.50
C ARG A 82 16.25 1.61 3.72
N VAL A 83 16.27 0.47 3.06
CA VAL A 83 15.38 -0.66 3.37
C VAL A 83 16.19 -1.65 4.20
N SER A 84 15.77 -1.89 5.43
CA SER A 84 16.41 -2.83 6.34
C SER A 84 15.80 -4.22 6.20
N ASN A 85 16.63 -5.26 6.24
CA ASN A 85 16.15 -6.60 6.52
C ASN A 85 15.85 -6.71 8.03
N PRO A 86 14.77 -7.39 8.42
CA PRO A 86 14.58 -7.76 9.82
C PRO A 86 15.65 -8.78 10.23
N ASP A 87 16.20 -8.57 11.43
CA ASP A 87 17.12 -9.49 12.11
C ASP A 87 16.41 -10.77 12.60
#